data_AF-A0A182FV16-F1
#
_entry.id   AF-A0A182FV16-F1
#
_cell.length_a   1.000
_cell.length_b   1.000
_cell.length_c   1.000
_cell.angle_alpha   90.00
_cell.angle_beta   90.00
_cell.angle_gamma   90.00
#
_symmetry.space_group_name_H-M   'P 1'
#
loop_
_entity.id
_entity.type
_entity.pdbx_description
1 polymer ?
#
loop_
_entity_poly.entity_id
_entity_poly.type
_entity_poly.pdbx_seq_one_letter_code
_entity_poly.pdbx_strand_id
1 'polypeptide(L)'
;GTTNPTKRFIHSFVRTNIADVIQFSEEPNTTLVPVENYKTNPYCFRFTWLGPKYNKDTPYKNLSCENVLKKAKGIPCFHPLVITNNTNIPDTDYMWEEYKDKPSQIACRLVRGEICARFSYRYNGAIENITYMCAKLNVDNESSTTSSCYKEDRYGREIEVCVCESAAGRTPCNRSAMVLADSAPIVPMALALAVIQLVLLKCLQLR
;
A
#
# COMPACT_ATOMS: atom_id res chain seq x y z
N GLY A 1 26.78 -25.42 7.11
CA GLY A 1 26.43 -24.02 7.42
C GLY A 1 25.49 -23.53 6.36
N THR A 2 24.22 -23.35 6.68
CA THR A 2 23.16 -22.96 5.74
C THR A 2 22.70 -21.54 6.07
N THR A 3 23.15 -20.58 5.28
CA THR A 3 22.68 -19.19 5.34
C THR A 3 21.29 -19.10 4.73
N ASN A 4 20.28 -18.86 5.57
CA ASN A 4 18.89 -18.64 5.19
C ASN A 4 18.72 -17.25 4.53
N PRO A 5 18.24 -17.15 3.26
CA PRO A 5 18.25 -15.89 2.50
C PRO A 5 17.03 -14.97 2.73
N THR A 6 16.19 -15.20 3.74
CA THR A 6 14.91 -14.47 3.91
C THR A 6 14.97 -13.19 4.76
N LYS A 7 16.16 -12.65 5.06
CA LYS A 7 16.31 -11.31 5.66
C LYS A 7 16.64 -10.26 4.60
N ARG A 8 15.71 -10.00 3.68
CA ARG A 8 15.83 -8.88 2.73
C ARG A 8 15.19 -7.64 3.35
N PHE A 9 15.99 -6.90 4.11
CA PHE A 9 15.56 -5.69 4.82
C PHE A 9 15.32 -4.55 3.83
N ILE A 10 14.09 -4.03 3.76
CA ILE A 10 13.84 -2.68 3.26
C ILE A 10 14.45 -1.73 4.30
N HIS A 11 15.72 -1.36 4.09
CA HIS A 11 16.52 -0.71 5.13
C HIS A 11 16.20 0.79 5.34
N SER A 12 15.37 1.40 4.49
CA SER A 12 14.94 2.78 4.68
C SER A 12 13.79 3.14 3.76
N PHE A 13 12.61 3.42 4.32
CA PHE A 13 11.71 4.39 3.69
C PHE A 13 12.27 5.76 4.04
N VAL A 14 12.96 6.40 3.09
CA VAL A 14 13.48 7.74 3.32
C VAL A 14 12.28 8.64 3.63
N ARG A 15 12.26 9.09 4.88
CA ARG A 15 11.29 10.01 5.46
C ARG A 15 11.52 11.37 4.79
N THR A 16 10.92 11.61 3.63
CA THR A 16 10.77 12.99 3.17
C THR A 16 9.68 13.63 4.02
N ASN A 17 10.07 14.09 5.21
CA ASN A 17 9.35 15.13 5.91
C ASN A 17 9.36 16.34 4.96
N ILE A 18 8.23 16.60 4.32
CA ILE A 18 7.97 17.82 3.55
C ILE A 18 7.91 19.07 4.46
N ALA A 19 8.19 18.92 5.77
CA ALA A 19 8.20 20.01 6.74
C ALA A 19 9.55 20.76 6.87
N ASP A 20 10.67 20.27 6.31
CA ASP A 20 12.00 20.89 6.54
C ASP A 20 12.68 21.47 5.28
N VAL A 21 11.93 21.73 4.21
CA VAL A 21 12.43 22.59 3.10
C VAL A 21 11.42 23.70 2.84
N ILE A 22 11.17 24.51 3.86
CA ILE A 22 10.77 25.91 3.67
C ILE A 22 11.96 26.76 4.12
N GLN A 23 13.03 26.72 3.32
CA GLN A 23 14.02 27.78 3.35
C GLN A 23 13.45 28.86 2.45
N PHE A 24 12.87 29.90 3.06
CA PHE A 24 12.55 31.14 2.35
C PHE A 24 13.86 31.74 1.84
N SER A 25 14.25 31.41 0.61
CA SER A 25 15.11 32.31 -0.18
C SER A 25 14.19 33.23 -0.96
N GLU A 26 14.18 34.51 -0.59
CA GLU A 26 13.60 35.57 -1.42
C GLU A 26 14.43 35.67 -2.71
N GLU A 27 13.91 35.11 -3.80
CA GLU A 27 14.31 35.38 -5.18
C GLU A 27 13.04 35.43 -6.06
N PRO A 28 13.06 36.18 -7.19
CA PRO A 28 11.96 37.03 -7.61
C PRO A 28 10.73 36.28 -8.14
N ASN A 29 9.56 36.83 -7.79
CA ASN A 29 8.21 36.52 -8.26
C ASN A 29 8.12 35.83 -9.63
N THR A 30 8.05 34.49 -9.64
CA THR A 30 7.33 33.72 -10.65
C THR A 30 6.83 32.42 -10.02
N THR A 31 5.79 32.52 -9.17
CA THR A 31 5.17 31.38 -8.49
C THR A 31 4.32 30.56 -9.47
N LEU A 32 4.96 29.78 -10.35
CA LEU A 32 4.27 28.72 -11.07
C LEU A 32 4.23 27.48 -10.17
N VAL A 33 3.21 27.39 -9.31
CA VAL A 33 2.82 26.09 -8.76
C VAL A 33 2.59 25.16 -9.97
N PRO A 34 3.27 24.01 -10.09
CA PRO A 34 3.09 23.13 -11.24
C PRO A 34 1.60 22.82 -11.35
N VAL A 35 1.00 23.14 -12.50
CA VAL A 35 -0.43 22.86 -12.74
C VAL A 35 -0.67 21.38 -12.44
N GLU A 36 -1.46 21.11 -11.40
CA GLU A 36 -1.81 19.75 -11.02
C GLU A 36 -2.63 19.13 -12.15
N ASN A 37 -1.99 18.26 -12.92
CA ASN A 37 -2.64 17.59 -14.03
C ASN A 37 -2.35 16.10 -13.96
N TYR A 38 -3.35 15.33 -13.52
CA TYR A 38 -3.26 13.88 -13.42
C TYR A 38 -3.16 13.19 -14.79
N LYS A 39 -3.61 13.83 -15.88
CA LYS A 39 -3.55 13.25 -17.23
C LYS A 39 -2.12 13.13 -17.74
N THR A 40 -1.24 14.04 -17.31
CA THR A 40 0.15 14.12 -17.80
C THR A 40 1.19 13.71 -16.77
N ASN A 41 0.80 13.54 -15.50
CA ASN A 41 1.71 13.15 -14.43
C ASN A 41 1.20 11.91 -13.69
N PRO A 42 2.08 10.94 -13.36
CA PRO A 42 1.71 9.82 -12.51
C PRO A 42 1.67 10.21 -11.03
N TYR A 43 0.76 9.59 -10.27
CA TYR A 43 0.53 9.87 -8.84
C TYR A 43 0.47 8.58 -8.01
N CYS A 44 0.81 8.69 -6.73
CA CYS A 44 0.53 7.68 -5.72
C CYS A 44 -0.43 8.25 -4.68
N PHE A 45 -1.34 7.44 -4.14
CA PHE A 45 -2.02 7.84 -2.91
C PHE A 45 -1.00 8.13 -1.81
N ARG A 46 -1.25 9.19 -1.05
CA ARG A 46 -0.45 9.63 0.08
C ARG A 46 -1.35 10.11 1.21
N PHE A 47 -1.67 9.20 2.12
CA PHE A 47 -2.47 9.44 3.32
C PHE A 47 -2.34 8.27 4.28
N THR A 48 -2.84 8.42 5.50
CA THR A 48 -2.89 7.33 6.49
C THR A 48 -4.32 7.01 6.86
N TRP A 49 -4.76 5.78 6.60
CA TRP A 49 -5.99 5.26 7.16
C TRP A 49 -5.76 4.75 8.57
N LEU A 50 -6.50 5.29 9.53
CA LEU A 50 -6.31 5.03 10.96
C LEU A 50 -6.83 3.67 11.43
N GLY A 51 -7.50 2.92 10.55
CA GLY A 51 -8.04 1.61 10.87
C GLY A 51 -9.43 1.65 11.51
N PRO A 52 -10.00 0.46 11.78
CA PRO A 52 -11.39 0.29 12.20
C PRO A 52 -11.68 0.81 13.62
N LYS A 53 -10.64 1.11 14.41
CA LYS A 53 -10.78 1.66 15.78
C LYS A 53 -11.20 3.12 15.80
N TYR A 54 -11.09 3.82 14.66
CA TYR A 54 -11.40 5.23 14.55
C TYR A 54 -12.70 5.41 13.77
N ASN A 55 -13.59 6.24 14.30
CA ASN A 55 -14.89 6.56 13.70
C ASN A 55 -15.12 8.08 13.69
N LYS A 56 -16.29 8.51 13.20
CA LYS A 56 -16.67 9.94 13.13
C LYS A 56 -16.65 10.66 14.47
N ASP A 57 -16.94 9.95 15.54
CA ASP A 57 -17.00 10.49 16.90
C ASP A 57 -15.61 10.54 17.56
N THR A 58 -14.62 9.90 16.94
CA THR A 58 -13.23 9.92 17.40
C THR A 58 -12.60 11.26 17.00
N PRO A 59 -12.03 12.04 17.92
CA PRO A 59 -11.36 13.29 17.57
C PRO A 59 -10.03 13.00 16.86
N TYR A 60 -10.06 12.87 15.52
CA TYR A 60 -8.87 12.54 14.70
C TYR A 60 -8.30 13.72 13.92
N LYS A 61 -9.10 14.76 13.62
CA LYS A 61 -8.71 15.87 12.75
C LYS A 61 -7.50 16.67 13.26
N ASN A 62 -7.30 16.72 14.57
CA ASN A 62 -6.19 17.43 15.22
C ASN A 62 -5.05 16.48 15.64
N LEU A 63 -5.11 15.20 15.27
CA LEU A 63 -4.06 14.25 15.61
C LEU A 63 -2.86 14.42 14.67
N SER A 64 -1.68 14.50 15.27
CA SER A 64 -0.43 14.35 14.54
C SER A 64 -0.15 12.86 14.30
N CYS A 65 0.70 12.57 13.32
CA CYS A 65 1.22 11.22 13.12
C CYS A 65 1.92 10.67 14.37
N GLU A 66 2.55 11.53 15.18
CA GLU A 66 3.19 11.10 16.43
C GLU A 66 2.18 10.62 17.47
N ASN A 67 1.03 11.29 17.54
CA ASN A 67 -0.07 10.91 18.44
C ASN A 67 -0.69 9.58 18.01
N VAL A 68 -0.94 9.39 16.71
CA VAL A 68 -1.53 8.16 16.16
C VAL A 68 -0.62 6.97 16.36
N LEU A 69 0.67 7.12 16.05
CA LEU A 69 1.62 6.03 16.11
C LEU A 69 2.10 5.72 17.53
N LYS A 70 1.73 6.50 18.56
CA LYS A 70 2.16 6.33 19.96
C LYS A 70 3.68 6.12 20.10
N LYS A 71 4.47 6.87 19.33
CA LYS A 71 5.95 6.76 19.24
C LYS A 71 6.47 5.42 18.69
N ALA A 72 5.63 4.60 18.05
CA ALA A 72 6.08 3.42 17.32
C ALA A 72 7.06 3.83 16.22
N LYS A 73 8.28 3.30 16.29
CA LYS A 73 9.32 3.55 15.30
C LYS A 73 9.13 2.62 14.10
N GLY A 74 9.38 3.12 12.90
CA GLY A 74 9.36 2.32 11.67
C GLY A 74 7.98 2.12 11.03
N ILE A 75 6.92 2.77 11.54
CA ILE A 75 5.61 2.81 10.88
C ILE A 75 5.49 4.16 10.16
N PRO A 76 5.33 4.20 8.84
CA PRO A 76 5.14 5.45 8.10
C PRO A 76 3.77 6.05 8.43
N CYS A 77 3.67 7.38 8.41
CA CYS A 77 2.41 8.10 8.53
C CYS A 77 2.51 9.42 7.77
N PHE A 78 1.46 9.72 7.03
CA PHE A 78 1.27 10.93 6.23
C PHE A 78 -0.13 11.50 6.44
N HIS A 79 -0.24 12.83 6.43
CA HIS A 79 -1.51 13.53 6.32
C HIS A 79 -2.01 13.52 4.86
N PRO A 80 -3.34 13.54 4.64
CA PRO A 80 -4.39 13.59 5.67
C PRO A 80 -4.55 12.25 6.41
N LEU A 81 -5.08 12.32 7.63
CA LEU A 81 -5.54 11.14 8.35
C LEU A 81 -6.97 10.82 7.90
N VAL A 82 -7.19 9.61 7.42
CA VAL A 82 -8.45 9.15 6.86
C VAL A 82 -9.07 8.13 7.80
N ILE A 83 -10.38 8.21 7.98
CA ILE A 83 -11.18 7.21 8.69
C ILE A 83 -12.26 6.66 7.76
N THR A 84 -12.75 5.49 8.08
CA THR A 84 -13.96 4.93 7.47
C THR A 84 -15.01 4.76 8.55
N ASN A 85 -16.29 4.88 8.18
CA ASN A 85 -17.39 4.69 9.14
C ASN A 85 -17.70 3.21 9.35
N ASN A 86 -17.17 2.36 8.49
CA ASN A 86 -17.26 0.91 8.56
C ASN A 86 -15.86 0.36 8.92
N THR A 87 -15.78 -0.92 9.26
CA THR A 87 -14.51 -1.60 9.54
C THR A 87 -13.68 -1.86 8.29
N ASN A 88 -14.14 -1.42 7.12
CA ASN A 88 -13.50 -1.66 5.83
C ASN A 88 -12.42 -0.61 5.56
N ILE A 89 -11.45 -1.01 4.74
CA ILE A 89 -10.43 -0.10 4.19
C ILE A 89 -11.09 0.98 3.30
N PRO A 90 -10.45 2.14 3.10
CA PRO A 90 -11.02 3.21 2.27
C PRO A 90 -11.24 2.77 0.84
N ASP A 91 -12.35 3.22 0.26
CA ASP A 91 -12.63 3.10 -1.17
C ASP A 91 -11.76 4.10 -1.93
N THR A 92 -10.58 3.63 -2.35
CA THR A 92 -9.61 4.44 -3.06
C THR A 92 -10.05 4.82 -4.48
N ASP A 93 -10.94 4.03 -5.10
CA ASP A 93 -11.44 4.36 -6.43
C ASP A 93 -12.40 5.57 -6.32
N TYR A 94 -13.31 5.55 -5.33
CA TYR A 94 -14.15 6.69 -4.99
C TYR A 94 -13.31 7.93 -4.62
N MET A 95 -12.31 7.76 -3.75
CA MET A 95 -11.42 8.86 -3.36
C MET A 95 -10.68 9.46 -4.57
N TRP A 96 -10.24 8.64 -5.52
CA TRP A 96 -9.59 9.18 -6.71
C TRP A 96 -10.56 9.99 -7.57
N GLU A 97 -11.78 9.50 -7.79
CA GLU A 97 -12.77 10.23 -8.57
C GLU A 97 -13.11 11.60 -7.98
N GLU A 98 -13.13 11.72 -6.64
CA GLU A 98 -13.40 12.99 -5.95
C GLU A 98 -12.22 13.97 -5.99
N TYR A 99 -10.97 13.49 -5.96
CA TYR A 99 -9.78 14.33 -5.80
C TYR A 99 -8.83 14.36 -7.01
N LYS A 100 -9.11 13.66 -8.11
CA LYS A 100 -8.22 13.60 -9.30
C LYS A 100 -7.89 14.96 -9.93
N ASP A 101 -8.77 15.95 -9.80
CA ASP A 101 -8.53 17.32 -10.31
C ASP A 101 -7.74 18.21 -9.32
N LYS A 102 -7.50 17.71 -8.10
CA LYS A 102 -6.74 18.35 -7.02
C LYS A 102 -5.94 17.28 -6.23
N PRO A 103 -5.11 16.47 -6.93
CA PRO A 103 -4.53 15.26 -6.37
C PRO A 103 -3.66 15.51 -5.13
N SER A 104 -3.08 16.71 -4.94
CA SER A 104 -2.27 17.02 -3.76
C SER A 104 -2.98 16.85 -2.41
N GLN A 105 -4.31 16.81 -2.39
CA GLN A 105 -5.10 16.62 -1.17
C GLN A 105 -5.01 15.20 -0.62
N ILE A 106 -4.77 14.19 -1.46
CA ILE A 106 -4.77 12.76 -1.07
C ILE A 106 -3.64 11.95 -1.71
N ALA A 107 -2.84 12.58 -2.57
CA ALA A 107 -1.84 11.93 -3.41
C ALA A 107 -0.59 12.79 -3.53
N CYS A 108 0.50 12.16 -3.94
CA CYS A 108 1.75 12.82 -4.32
C CYS A 108 2.05 12.50 -5.77
N ARG A 109 2.54 13.51 -6.50
CA ARG A 109 3.08 13.32 -7.84
C ARG A 109 4.37 12.52 -7.74
N LEU A 110 4.51 11.48 -8.55
CA LEU A 110 5.74 10.72 -8.65
C LEU A 110 6.84 11.55 -9.33
N VAL A 111 8.03 11.58 -8.72
CA VAL A 111 9.26 12.07 -9.36
C VAL A 111 10.21 10.93 -9.71
N ARG A 112 11.28 11.23 -10.46
CA ARG A 112 12.25 10.20 -10.89
C ARG A 112 12.81 9.43 -9.69
N GLY A 113 12.73 8.10 -9.76
CA GLY A 113 13.21 7.18 -8.72
C GLY A 113 12.22 6.94 -7.57
N GLU A 114 11.01 7.50 -7.63
CA GLU A 114 9.93 7.15 -6.71
C GLU A 114 9.02 6.07 -7.29
N ILE A 115 8.43 5.28 -6.38
CA ILE A 115 7.43 4.25 -6.65
C ILE A 115 6.27 4.41 -5.66
N CYS A 116 5.07 3.92 -6.01
CA CYS A 116 3.97 3.90 -5.08
C CYS A 116 4.11 2.75 -4.10
N ALA A 117 3.86 3.02 -2.82
CA ALA A 117 3.87 2.02 -1.78
C ALA A 117 2.58 2.05 -0.95
N ARG A 118 2.16 0.87 -0.50
CA ARG A 118 1.11 0.65 0.50
C ARG A 118 1.72 -0.14 1.65
N PHE A 119 1.80 0.49 2.82
CA PHE A 119 2.25 -0.11 4.07
C PHE A 119 1.04 -0.49 4.90
N SER A 120 0.86 -1.77 5.19
CA SER A 120 -0.22 -2.27 6.03
C SER A 120 0.34 -2.87 7.31
N TYR A 121 -0.17 -2.39 8.44
CA TYR A 121 0.22 -2.83 9.76
C TYR A 121 -0.90 -3.66 10.36
N ARG A 122 -0.61 -4.92 10.71
CA ARG A 122 -1.57 -5.86 11.27
C ARG A 122 -1.11 -6.33 12.64
N TYR A 123 -2.08 -6.50 13.53
CA TYR A 123 -1.88 -7.09 14.86
C TYR A 123 -2.97 -8.13 15.11
N ASN A 124 -2.57 -9.35 15.49
CA ASN A 124 -3.49 -10.48 15.69
C ASN A 124 -4.46 -10.71 14.49
N GLY A 125 -3.94 -10.62 13.27
CA GLY A 125 -4.72 -10.82 12.04
C GLY A 125 -5.62 -9.64 11.61
N ALA A 126 -5.81 -8.64 12.47
CA ALA A 126 -6.59 -7.44 12.15
C ALA A 126 -5.70 -6.31 11.62
N ILE A 127 -6.19 -5.55 10.63
CA ILE A 127 -5.50 -4.35 10.15
C ILE A 127 -5.67 -3.23 11.19
N GLU A 128 -4.56 -2.72 11.69
CA GLU A 128 -4.51 -1.61 12.64
C GLU A 128 -4.44 -0.27 11.92
N ASN A 129 -3.61 -0.16 10.88
CA ASN A 129 -3.57 1.02 10.00
C ASN A 129 -3.01 0.67 8.62
N ILE A 130 -3.25 1.56 7.66
CA ILE A 130 -2.63 1.49 6.34
C ILE A 130 -2.12 2.86 5.96
N THR A 131 -0.87 2.93 5.53
CA THR A 131 -0.25 4.15 5.02
C THR A 131 0.04 3.99 3.54
N TYR A 132 -0.47 4.94 2.77
CA TYR A 132 -0.21 5.09 1.34
C TYR A 132 0.85 6.16 1.15
N MET A 133 1.82 5.94 0.25
CA MET A 133 2.92 6.89 0.06
C MET A 133 3.62 6.77 -1.30
N CYS A 134 4.23 7.87 -1.74
CA CYS A 134 5.36 7.83 -2.66
C CYS A 134 6.61 7.44 -1.85
N ALA A 135 7.38 6.50 -2.36
CA ALA A 135 8.56 5.99 -1.69
C ALA A 135 9.72 5.87 -2.68
N LYS A 136 10.94 6.02 -2.18
CA LYS A 136 12.15 5.59 -2.89
C LYS A 136 12.51 4.22 -2.36
N LEU A 137 12.54 3.23 -3.24
CA LEU A 137 12.88 1.86 -2.87
C LEU A 137 14.29 1.56 -3.34
N ASN A 138 15.14 1.14 -2.40
CA ASN A 138 16.41 0.53 -2.70
C ASN A 138 16.31 -0.95 -2.33
N VAL A 139 16.14 -1.83 -3.34
CA VAL A 139 16.22 -3.28 -3.13
C VAL A 139 17.58 -3.73 -3.62
N ASP A 140 18.35 -4.39 -2.76
CA ASP A 140 19.61 -5.00 -3.18
C ASP A 140 19.33 -6.03 -4.30
N ASN A 141 19.93 -5.83 -5.47
CA ASN A 141 19.89 -6.69 -6.66
C ASN A 141 18.55 -6.81 -7.42
N GLU A 142 17.57 -5.92 -7.22
CA GLU A 142 16.34 -5.88 -8.04
C GLU A 142 16.00 -4.45 -8.47
N SER A 143 15.56 -4.28 -9.73
CA SER A 143 15.08 -2.98 -10.21
C SER A 143 13.80 -2.61 -9.47
N SER A 144 13.66 -1.33 -9.06
CA SER A 144 12.49 -0.81 -8.32
C SER A 144 11.19 -0.76 -9.14
N THR A 145 11.03 -1.60 -10.16
CA THR A 145 10.03 -1.47 -11.23
C THR A 145 8.98 -2.59 -11.22
N THR A 146 9.22 -3.68 -10.48
CA THR A 146 8.28 -4.82 -10.43
C THR A 146 7.29 -4.69 -9.27
N SER A 147 6.00 -4.71 -9.61
CA SER A 147 4.90 -4.77 -8.64
C SER A 147 5.08 -5.99 -7.74
N SER A 148 5.28 -5.77 -6.44
CA SER A 148 5.64 -6.82 -5.49
C SER A 148 5.16 -6.47 -4.07
N CYS A 149 4.90 -7.48 -3.26
CA CYS A 149 4.53 -7.33 -1.85
C CYS A 149 5.51 -8.10 -0.97
N TYR A 150 6.04 -7.43 0.05
CA TYR A 150 6.94 -8.00 1.03
C TYR A 150 6.23 -8.07 2.38
N LYS A 151 6.29 -9.23 3.03
CA LYS A 151 5.71 -9.45 4.36
C LYS A 151 6.81 -9.73 5.36
N GLU A 152 6.69 -9.12 6.53
CA GLU A 152 7.57 -9.36 7.67
C GLU A 152 6.75 -9.47 8.95
N ASP A 153 7.01 -10.49 9.77
CA ASP A 153 6.51 -10.52 11.15
C ASP A 153 7.58 -9.95 12.09
N ARG A 154 7.20 -8.95 12.88
CA ARG A 154 8.02 -8.41 13.96
C ARG A 154 7.27 -8.44 15.27
N TYR A 155 7.61 -9.39 16.13
CA TYR A 155 7.07 -9.52 17.49
C TYR A 155 5.54 -9.71 17.50
N GLY A 156 5.01 -10.58 16.62
CA GLY A 156 3.57 -10.84 16.50
C GLY A 156 2.81 -9.73 15.80
N ARG A 157 3.53 -8.92 15.02
CA ARG A 157 2.97 -7.83 14.22
C ARG A 157 3.35 -8.06 12.77
N GLU A 158 2.36 -8.23 11.92
CA GLU A 158 2.57 -8.45 10.50
C GLU A 158 2.61 -7.10 9.78
N ILE A 159 3.72 -6.86 9.08
CA ILE A 159 3.94 -5.71 8.22
C ILE A 159 3.89 -6.21 6.79
N GLU A 160 3.00 -5.65 5.97
CA GLU A 160 2.96 -5.88 4.53
C GLU A 160 3.29 -4.57 3.81
N VAL A 161 4.24 -4.61 2.88
CA VAL A 161 4.62 -3.50 2.03
C VAL A 161 4.45 -3.92 0.58
N CYS A 162 3.45 -3.37 -0.09
CA CYS A 162 3.26 -3.56 -1.53
C CYS A 162 3.77 -2.34 -2.28
N VAL A 163 4.51 -2.55 -3.35
CA VAL A 163 5.01 -1.50 -4.26
C VAL A 163 4.49 -1.73 -5.66
N CYS A 164 4.26 -0.64 -6.40
CA CYS A 164 3.81 -0.69 -7.79
C CYS A 164 4.11 0.63 -8.51
N GLU A 165 4.23 0.58 -9.83
CA GLU A 165 4.42 1.77 -10.67
C GLU A 165 3.07 2.31 -11.16
N SER A 166 2.82 3.60 -10.94
CA SER A 166 1.62 4.28 -11.44
C SER A 166 1.87 4.96 -12.77
N ALA A 167 0.86 4.98 -13.63
CA ALA A 167 0.90 5.66 -14.92
C ALA A 167 0.10 6.98 -14.90
N ALA A 168 0.50 7.94 -15.72
CA ALA A 168 -0.26 9.16 -15.93
C ALA A 168 -1.66 8.87 -16.51
N GLY A 169 -2.66 9.66 -16.10
CA GLY A 169 -4.05 9.53 -16.51
C GLY A 169 -4.79 8.33 -15.91
N ARG A 170 -4.16 7.59 -15.00
CA ARG A 170 -4.74 6.42 -14.32
C ARG A 170 -4.89 6.68 -12.82
N THR A 171 -5.80 5.93 -12.20
CA THR A 171 -5.88 5.82 -10.75
C THR A 171 -4.55 5.31 -10.18
N PRO A 172 -4.04 5.88 -9.07
CA PRO A 172 -2.84 5.38 -8.41
C PRO A 172 -2.88 3.87 -8.15
N CYS A 173 -1.80 3.19 -8.49
CA CYS A 173 -1.70 1.73 -8.42
C CYS A 173 -1.67 1.22 -6.97
N ASN A 174 -1.22 2.02 -6.00
CA ASN A 174 -1.18 1.65 -4.58
C ASN A 174 -2.56 1.74 -3.95
N ARG A 175 -3.62 1.45 -4.70
CA ARG A 175 -5.01 1.42 -4.23
C ARG A 175 -5.25 0.32 -3.21
N SER A 176 -6.35 0.45 -2.49
CA SER A 176 -6.94 -0.64 -1.71
C SER A 176 -7.29 -1.79 -2.65
N ALA A 177 -6.42 -2.78 -2.80
CA ALA A 177 -6.88 -4.05 -3.34
C ALA A 177 -7.90 -4.58 -2.34
N MET A 178 -9.16 -4.75 -2.75
CA MET A 178 -10.05 -5.67 -2.06
C MET A 178 -9.24 -6.93 -1.85
N VAL A 179 -9.02 -7.32 -0.60
CA VAL A 179 -8.31 -8.54 -0.25
C VAL A 179 -9.14 -9.68 -0.85
N LEU A 180 -8.87 -9.99 -2.12
CA LEU A 180 -9.24 -11.27 -2.69
C LEU A 180 -8.39 -12.23 -1.90
N ALA A 181 -9.01 -12.83 -0.89
CA ALA A 181 -8.53 -14.02 -0.24
C ALA A 181 -8.03 -14.93 -1.36
N ASP A 182 -6.72 -15.18 -1.37
CA ASP A 182 -6.10 -16.15 -2.24
C ASP A 182 -6.51 -17.54 -1.72
N SER A 183 -7.79 -17.89 -1.87
CA SER A 183 -8.26 -19.25 -1.82
C SER A 183 -8.17 -19.77 -3.24
N ALA A 184 -6.98 -20.22 -3.63
CA ALA A 184 -6.83 -21.10 -4.77
C ALA A 184 -7.90 -22.21 -4.64
N PRO A 185 -8.76 -22.44 -5.66
CA PRO A 185 -9.75 -23.50 -5.58
C PRO A 185 -9.00 -24.83 -5.67
N ILE A 186 -8.73 -25.47 -4.54
CA ILE A 186 -8.18 -26.83 -4.47
C ILE A 186 -9.27 -27.88 -4.81
N VAL A 187 -10.54 -27.46 -4.82
CA VAL A 187 -11.72 -28.31 -5.01
C VAL A 187 -11.83 -28.94 -6.42
N PRO A 188 -11.60 -28.25 -7.56
CA PRO A 188 -11.73 -28.87 -8.88
C PRO A 188 -10.66 -29.93 -9.19
N MET A 189 -9.46 -29.88 -8.59
CA MET A 189 -8.43 -30.90 -8.81
C MET A 189 -8.72 -32.22 -8.09
N ALA A 190 -9.31 -32.18 -6.89
CA ALA A 190 -9.65 -33.39 -6.15
C ALA A 190 -10.78 -34.20 -6.84
N LEU A 191 -11.76 -33.52 -7.43
CA LEU A 191 -12.84 -34.15 -8.19
C LEU A 191 -12.34 -34.81 -9.49
N ALA A 192 -11.41 -34.16 -10.19
CA ALA A 192 -10.82 -34.73 -11.41
C ALA A 192 -10.06 -36.03 -11.12
N LEU A 193 -9.28 -36.08 -10.04
CA LEU A 193 -8.56 -37.29 -9.63
C LEU A 193 -9.52 -38.42 -9.22
N ALA A 194 -10.61 -38.11 -8.50
CA ALA A 194 -11.61 -39.10 -8.13
C ALA A 194 -12.30 -39.72 -9.35
N VAL A 195 -12.65 -38.90 -10.37
CA VAL A 195 -13.25 -39.39 -11.62
C VAL A 195 -12.26 -40.27 -12.39
N ILE A 196 -10.99 -39.87 -12.49
CA ILE A 196 -9.95 -40.68 -13.16
C ILE A 196 -9.77 -42.03 -12.46
N GLN A 197 -9.73 -42.05 -11.12
CA GLN A 197 -9.66 -43.31 -10.36
C GLN A 197 -10.89 -44.21 -10.58
N LEU A 198 -12.10 -43.63 -10.60
CA LEU A 198 -13.34 -44.35 -10.89
C LEU A 198 -13.36 -44.95 -12.30
N VAL A 199 -12.86 -44.22 -13.30
CA VAL A 199 -12.77 -44.71 -14.69
C VAL A 199 -11.75 -45.84 -14.78
N LEU A 200 -10.56 -45.69 -14.17
CA LEU A 200 -9.54 -46.73 -14.16
C LEU A 200 -10.04 -48.01 -13.47
N LEU A 201 -10.73 -47.89 -12.34
CA LEU A 201 -11.36 -49.02 -11.64
C LEU A 201 -12.40 -49.71 -12.54
N LYS A 202 -13.26 -48.95 -13.23
CA LYS A 202 -14.23 -49.55 -14.17
C LYS A 202 -13.57 -50.22 -15.36
N CYS A 203 -12.51 -49.65 -15.93
CA CYS A 203 -11.77 -50.28 -17.04
C CYS A 203 -11.10 -51.59 -16.62
N LEU A 204 -10.61 -51.70 -15.38
CA LEU A 204 -10.02 -52.93 -14.84
C LEU A 204 -11.06 -54.04 -14.59
N GLN A 205 -12.30 -53.68 -14.27
CA GLN A 205 -13.40 -54.63 -14.03
C GLN A 205 -14.08 -55.14 -15.33
N LEU A 206 -13.80 -54.51 -16.47
CA LEU A 206 -14.34 -54.89 -17.79
C LEU A 206 -13.39 -55.75 -18.63
N ARG A 207 -12.25 -56.17 -18.07
CA ARG A 207 -11.27 -57.06 -18.69
C ARG A 207 -11.25 -58.40 -17.97
#